data_AF-U1Q8I4-F1
#
_entry.id   AF-U1Q8I4-F1
#
_cell.length_a   1.000
_cell.length_b   1.000
_cell.length_c   1.000
_cell.angle_alpha   90.00
_cell.angle_beta   90.00
_cell.angle_gamma   90.00
#
_symmetry.space_group_name_H-M   'P 1'
#
loop_
_entity.id
_entity.type
_entity.pdbx_description
1 polymer ?
#
loop_
_entity_poly.entity_id
_entity_poly.type
_entity_poly.pdbx_seq_one_letter_code
_entity_poly.pdbx_strand_id
1 'polypeptide(L)' 'DAGRLDEAIPLYEQNLEDRTRILGPNHPHTLTSRNNLAGAYRDAGRLDEAIPLFEQNLEDSTHILGPHHPHTL' A
#
# COMPACT_ATOMS: atom_id res chain seq x y z
N ASP A 1 18.97 -10.45 -3.14
CA ASP A 1 17.50 -10.56 -3.22
C ASP A 1 16.76 -9.44 -3.93
N ALA A 2 17.38 -8.31 -4.32
CA ALA A 2 16.70 -7.23 -5.06
C ALA A 2 16.01 -7.70 -6.36
N GLY A 3 16.61 -8.63 -7.11
CA GLY A 3 16.02 -9.13 -8.36
C GLY A 3 14.66 -9.84 -8.19
N ARG A 4 14.36 -10.42 -7.02
CA ARG A 4 13.03 -11.00 -6.75
C ARG A 4 11.98 -9.93 -6.42
N LEU A 5 12.42 -8.80 -5.89
CA LEU A 5 11.54 -7.67 -5.60
C LEU A 5 11.17 -6.94 -6.88
N ASP A 6 12.10 -6.79 -7.82
CA ASP A 6 11.82 -6.21 -9.14
C ASP A 6 10.79 -7.02 -9.94
N GLU A 7 10.74 -8.35 -9.76
CA GLU A 7 9.70 -9.21 -10.33
C GLU A 7 8.38 -9.14 -9.56
N ALA A 8 8.42 -8.93 -8.25
CA ALA A 8 7.24 -8.90 -7.39
C ALA A 8 6.48 -7.58 -7.43
N ILE A 9 7.18 -6.45 -7.60
CA ILE A 9 6.60 -5.11 -7.64
C ILE A 9 5.48 -5.00 -8.68
N PRO A 10 5.67 -5.39 -9.97
CA PRO A 10 4.61 -5.35 -10.97
C PRO A 10 3.36 -6.14 -10.59
N LEU A 11 3.52 -7.26 -9.87
CA LEU A 11 2.40 -8.07 -9.38
C LEU A 11 1.63 -7.34 -8.27
N TYR A 12 2.34 -6.63 -7.39
CA TYR A 12 1.71 -5.80 -6.36
C TYR A 12 1.00 -4.59 -6.96
N GLU A 13 1.56 -3.95 -7.99
CA GLU A 13 0.91 -2.86 -8.71
C GLU A 13 -0.40 -3.31 -9.35
N GLN A 14 -0.36 -4.43 -10.08
CA GLN A 14 -1.56 -5.00 -10.70
C GLN A 14 -2.61 -5.38 -9.64
N ASN A 15 -2.18 -5.99 -8.52
CA ASN A 15 -3.08 -6.35 -7.43
C ASN A 15 -3.76 -5.12 -6.81
N LEU A 16 -3.02 -4.02 -6.64
CA LEU A 16 -3.55 -2.78 -6.11
C LEU A 16 -4.55 -2.15 -7.08
N GLU A 17 -4.25 -2.14 -8.38
CA GLU A 17 -5.16 -1.64 -9.41
C GLU A 17 -6.48 -2.42 -9.40
N ASP A 18 -6.41 -3.76 -9.44
CA ASP A 18 -7.59 -4.62 -9.44
C ASP A 18 -8.44 -4.45 -8.17
N ARG A 19 -7.81 -4.38 -7.00
CA ARG A 19 -8.54 -4.14 -5.74
C ARG A 19 -9.15 -2.76 -5.70
N THR A 20 -8.46 -1.74 -6.19
CA THR A 20 -9.01 -0.38 -6.27
C THR A 20 -10.23 -0.34 -7.18
N ARG A 21 -10.18 -1.04 -8.33
CA ARG A 21 -11.29 -1.12 -9.28
C ARG A 21 -12.49 -1.92 -8.75
N ILE A 22 -12.24 -3.04 -8.06
CA ILE A 22 -13.30 -3.97 -7.62
C ILE A 22 -13.91 -3.53 -6.28
N LEU A 23 -13.08 -3.12 -5.33
CA LEU A 23 -13.48 -2.86 -3.94
C LEU A 23 -13.54 -1.37 -3.61
N GLY A 24 -12.92 -0.52 -4.43
CA GLY A 24 -12.75 0.90 -4.17
C GLY A 24 -11.43 1.22 -3.45
N PRO A 25 -10.99 2.50 -3.49
CA PRO A 25 -9.71 2.94 -2.93
C PRO A 25 -9.64 2.80 -1.40
N ASN A 26 -10.78 2.93 -0.72
CA ASN A 26 -10.90 2.99 0.74
C ASN A 26 -11.21 1.63 1.37
N HIS A 27 -11.28 0.56 0.59
CA HIS A 27 -11.58 -0.75 1.15
C HIS A 27 -10.37 -1.28 1.95
N PRO A 28 -10.55 -1.90 3.14
CA PRO A 28 -9.43 -2.40 3.96
C PRO A 28 -8.43 -3.30 3.21
N HIS A 29 -8.93 -4.14 2.30
CA HIS A 29 -8.08 -4.95 1.42
C HIS A 29 -7.28 -4.14 0.39
N THR A 30 -7.83 -3.03 -0.12
CA THR A 30 -7.10 -2.12 -1.00
C THR A 30 -5.97 -1.43 -0.23
N LEU A 31 -6.24 -0.96 0.99
CA LEU A 31 -5.23 -0.38 1.89
C LEU A 31 -4.11 -1.37 2.23
N THR A 32 -4.47 -2.62 2.50
CA THR A 32 -3.48 -3.69 2.75
C THR A 32 -2.59 -3.92 1.53
N SER A 33 -3.16 -3.95 0.33
CA SER A 33 -2.36 -4.12 -0.90
C SER A 33 -1.47 -2.91 -1.18
N ARG A 34 -1.93 -1.69 -0.91
CA ARG A 34 -1.11 -0.48 -1.02
C ARG A 34 0.08 -0.52 -0.06
N ASN A 35 -0.15 -0.93 1.18
CA ASN A 35 0.90 -1.11 2.18
C ASN A 35 1.94 -2.16 1.77
N ASN A 36 1.49 -3.26 1.14
CA ASN A 36 2.39 -4.30 0.65
C ASN A 36 3.27 -3.81 -0.52
N LEU A 37 2.68 -3.05 -1.46
CA LEU A 37 3.44 -2.41 -2.55
C LEU A 37 4.48 -1.43 -2.02
N ALA A 38 4.10 -0.59 -1.06
CA ALA A 38 5.01 0.33 -0.38
C ALA A 38 6.16 -0.41 0.32
N GLY A 39 5.86 -1.53 1.00
CA GLY A 39 6.86 -2.41 1.60
C GLY A 39 7.83 -2.99 0.58
N ALA A 40 7.32 -3.47 -0.57
CA ALA A 40 8.16 -3.98 -1.66
C ALA A 40 9.10 -2.90 -2.23
N TYR A 41 8.60 -1.67 -2.41
CA TYR A 41 9.43 -0.54 -2.83
C TYR A 41 10.52 -0.21 -1.81
N ARG A 42 10.18 -0.15 -0.52
CA ARG A 42 11.16 0.10 0.55
C ARG A 42 12.25 -0.96 0.56
N ASP A 43 11.88 -2.23 0.48
CA ASP A 43 12.83 -3.34 0.53
C ASP A 43 13.73 -3.39 -0.74
N ALA A 44 13.25 -2.84 -1.86
CA ALA A 44 14.03 -2.62 -3.08
C ALA A 44 14.89 -1.34 -3.04
N GLY A 45 14.83 -0.55 -1.97
CA GLY A 45 15.55 0.73 -1.83
C GLY A 45 14.90 1.91 -2.57
N ARG A 46 13.68 1.73 -3.11
CA ARG A 46 12.92 2.71 -3.89
C ARG A 46 12.05 3.58 -2.96
N LEU A 47 12.71 4.32 -2.06
CA LEU A 47 12.02 5.07 -1.00
C LEU A 47 11.11 6.18 -1.54
N ASP A 48 11.47 6.82 -2.66
CA ASP A 48 10.68 7.87 -3.30
C ASP A 48 9.30 7.37 -3.76
N GLU A 49 9.16 6.07 -4.00
CA GLU A 49 7.90 5.42 -4.39
C GLU A 49 7.17 4.80 -3.19
N ALA A 50 7.92 4.36 -2.17
CA ALA A 50 7.35 3.78 -0.96
C ALA A 50 6.65 4.82 -0.07
N ILE A 51 7.30 5.98 0.16
CA ILE A 51 6.83 6.99 1.11
C ILE A 51 5.43 7.52 0.76
N PRO A 52 5.16 7.97 -0.49
CA PRO A 52 3.84 8.51 -0.84
C PRO A 52 2.71 7.50 -0.64
N LEU A 53 2.98 6.22 -0.89
CA LEU A 53 2.00 5.15 -0.68
C LEU A 53 1.70 4.93 0.80
N PHE A 54 2.70 4.99 1.68
CA PHE A 54 2.48 4.92 3.13
C PHE A 54 1.70 6.13 3.64
N GLU A 55 2.04 7.34 3.19
CA GLU A 55 1.34 8.57 3.56
C GLU A 55 -0.14 8.51 3.16
N GLN A 56 -0.42 8.16 1.91
CA GLN A 56 -1.79 8.00 1.43
C GLN A 56 -2.55 6.93 2.22
N ASN A 57 -1.88 5.80 2.54
CA ASN A 57 -2.52 4.72 3.30
C ASN A 57 -2.84 5.13 4.75
N LEU A 58 -1.99 5.95 5.37
CA LEU A 58 -2.22 6.49 6.71
C LEU A 58 -3.37 7.49 6.73
N GLU A 59 -3.42 8.39 5.74
CA GLU A 59 -4.52 9.36 5.58
C GLU A 59 -5.87 8.64 5.41
N ASP A 60 -5.95 7.69 4.48
CA ASP A 60 -7.16 6.92 4.23
C ASP A 60 -7.58 6.12 5.47
N SER A 61 -6.63 5.46 6.14
CA SER A 61 -6.91 4.68 7.36
C SER A 61 -7.44 5.57 8.50
N THR A 62 -6.89 6.78 8.65
CA THR A 62 -7.34 7.76 9.64
C THR A 62 -8.75 8.26 9.34
N HIS A 63 -9.07 8.48 8.06
CA HIS A 63 -10.39 8.92 7.63
C HIS A 63 -11.46 7.81 7.80
N ILE A 64 -11.11 6.55 7.51
CA ILE A 64 -12.05 5.42 7.58
C ILE A 64 -12.30 4.95 9.01
N LEU A 65 -11.24 4.85 9.81
CA LEU A 65 -11.31 4.23 11.14
C LEU A 65 -11.49 5.26 12.27
N GLY A 66 -11.35 6.55 11.95
CA GLY A 66 -11.32 7.64 12.92
C GLY A 66 -10.00 7.67 13.71
N PRO A 67 -9.68 8.80 14.37
CA PRO A 67 -8.40 9.03 15.04
C PRO A 67 -8.12 8.14 16.28
N HIS A 68 -9.01 7.20 16.59
CA HIS A 68 -8.93 6.36 17.80
C HIS A 68 -8.91 4.86 17.51
N HIS A 69 -8.67 4.44 16.27
CA HIS A 69 -8.61 3.01 15.94
C HIS A 69 -7.20 2.44 16.21
N PRO A 70 -7.08 1.22 16.77
CA PRO A 70 -5.78 0.61 17.12
C PRO A 70 -4.84 0.30 15.93
N HIS A 71 -5.21 0.65 14.70
CA HIS A 71 -4.33 0.57 13.52
C HIS A 71 -3.76 1.93 13.08
N THR A 72 -4.13 3.03 13.75
CA THR A 72 -3.67 4.41 13.48
C THR A 72 -2.79 4.98 14.60
N LEU A 73 -2.34 4.15 15.56
CA LEU A 73 -1.38 4.45 16.64
C LEU A 73 -0.21 3.46 16.59
#